data_AF-A0A351T1X9-F1
#
_entry.id   AF-A0A351T1X9-F1
#
_cell.length_a   1.000
_cell.length_b   1.000
_cell.length_c   1.000
_cell.angle_alpha   90.00
_cell.angle_beta   90.00
_cell.angle_gamma   90.00
#
_symmetry.space_group_name_H-M   'P 1'
#
loop_
_entity.id
_entity.type
_entity.pdbx_description
1 polymer ?
#
loop_
_entity_poly.entity_id
_entity_poly.type
_entity_poly.pdbx_seq_one_letter_code
_entity_poly.pdbx_strand_id
1 'polypeptide(L)' 'MSMAFRRGFLPAVILSTLLSASSATQVAAAERVRWNMQSTYSASLVQLGTLGKRLEERIKAVSDGKFRIKFHEP' A
#
# COMPACT_ATOMS: atom_id res chain seq x y z
N MET A 1 58.22 15.13 26.23
CA MET A 1 57.02 14.66 26.97
C MET A 1 55.90 14.47 25.96
N SER A 2 55.37 13.25 25.87
CA SER A 2 54.73 12.70 24.67
C SER A 2 53.38 13.31 24.27
N MET A 3 53.21 13.39 22.95
CA MET A 3 51.97 13.45 22.18
C MET A 3 50.93 12.41 22.67
N ALA A 4 49.67 12.83 22.84
CA ALA A 4 48.52 11.92 22.82
C ALA A 4 47.26 12.68 22.37
N PHE A 5 47.18 12.93 21.07
CA PHE A 5 46.03 13.52 20.38
C PHE A 5 44.95 12.46 20.13
N ARG A 6 43.77 12.68 20.74
CA ARG A 6 42.41 12.27 20.36
C ARG A 6 42.22 10.88 19.72
N ARG A 7 41.78 9.91 20.52
CA ARG A 7 41.15 8.64 20.07
C ARG A 7 39.77 8.53 20.70
N GLY A 8 38.69 8.85 19.98
CA GLY A 8 37.34 8.74 20.55
C GLY A 8 36.15 8.94 19.62
N PHE A 9 36.31 9.54 18.43
CA PHE A 9 35.16 9.90 17.59
C PHE A 9 34.88 8.96 16.41
N LEU A 10 35.72 7.97 16.14
CA LEU A 10 35.55 7.03 15.03
C LEU A 10 34.51 5.91 15.24
N PRO A 11 34.28 5.34 16.44
CA PRO A 11 33.33 4.22 16.57
C PRO A 11 31.86 4.65 16.53
N ALA A 12 31.56 5.92 16.89
CA ALA A 12 30.19 6.43 16.92
C ALA A 12 29.60 6.72 15.52
N VAL A 13 30.45 7.04 14.54
CA VAL A 13 30.03 7.37 13.17
C VAL A 13 29.73 6.10 12.35
N ILE A 14 30.40 4.99 12.64
CA ILE A 14 30.16 3.70 11.97
C ILE A 14 28.85 3.07 12.46
N LEU A 15 28.51 3.24 13.74
CA LEU A 15 27.27 2.68 14.29
C LEU A 15 26.02 3.43 13.81
N SER A 16 26.11 4.75 13.58
CA SER A 16 24.98 5.54 13.07
C SER A 16 24.70 5.33 11.58
N THR A 17 25.73 5.03 10.77
CA THR A 17 25.53 4.73 9.34
C THR A 17 24.88 3.37 9.08
N LEU A 18 25.09 2.39 9.96
CA LEU A 18 24.43 1.09 9.87
C LEU A 18 22.93 1.15 10.20
N LEU A 19 22.50 2.09 11.05
CA LEU A 19 21.09 2.22 11.45
C LEU A 19 20.23 2.93 10.40
N SER A 20 20.82 3.75 9.53
CA SER A 20 20.10 4.43 8.44
C SER A 20 19.87 3.54 7.20
N ALA A 21 20.55 2.41 7.08
CA ALA A 21 20.41 1.48 5.95
C ALA A 21 19.27 0.46 6.12
N SER A 22 18.74 0.28 7.34
CA SER A 22 17.65 -0.67 7.63
C SER A 22 16.25 -0.12 7.36
N SER A 23 16.13 1.16 7.04
CA SER A 23 14.87 1.77 6.58
C SER A 23 14.56 1.50 5.10
N ALA A 24 15.36 0.64 4.45
CA ALA A 24 15.15 0.21 3.07
C ALA A 24 13.79 -0.51 2.93
N THR A 25 12.78 0.31 2.69
CA THR A 25 11.51 0.07 2.01
C THR A 25 11.04 -1.37 2.08
N GLN A 26 10.27 -1.69 3.12
CA GLN A 26 9.33 -2.79 3.06
C GLN A 26 8.26 -2.39 2.04
N VAL A 27 8.49 -2.71 0.76
CA VAL A 27 7.43 -2.67 -0.25
C VAL A 27 6.46 -3.76 0.17
N ALA A 28 5.50 -3.44 1.03
CA ALA A 28 4.41 -4.33 1.35
C ALA A 28 3.77 -4.70 0.02
N ALA A 29 3.94 -5.96 -0.41
CA ALA A 29 3.28 -6.46 -1.59
C ALA A 29 1.78 -6.19 -1.40
N ALA A 30 1.23 -5.30 -2.21
CA ALA A 30 -0.13 -4.81 -2.03
C ALA A 30 -1.10 -5.99 -1.95
N GLU A 31 -1.72 -6.16 -0.77
CA GLU A 31 -2.58 -7.29 -0.46
C GLU A 31 -3.74 -7.39 -1.46
N ARG A 32 -4.09 -8.61 -1.85
CA ARG A 32 -5.22 -8.83 -2.75
C ARG A 32 -6.52 -8.76 -1.98
N VAL A 33 -7.24 -7.64 -2.12
CA VAL A 33 -8.54 -7.41 -1.47
C VAL A 33 -9.69 -7.92 -2.35
N ARG A 34 -10.65 -8.62 -1.73
CA ARG A 34 -11.86 -9.17 -2.40
C ARG A 34 -13.10 -8.88 -1.55
N TRP A 35 -13.97 -7.99 -2.04
CA TRP A 35 -15.22 -7.65 -1.35
C TRP A 35 -16.45 -8.00 -2.18
N ASN A 36 -17.55 -8.29 -1.50
CA ASN A 36 -18.87 -8.45 -2.09
C ASN A 36 -19.70 -7.19 -1.82
N MET A 37 -20.38 -6.67 -2.84
CA MET A 37 -21.26 -5.51 -2.76
C MET A 37 -22.68 -5.96 -3.07
N GLN A 38 -23.52 -6.01 -2.04
CA GLN A 38 -24.94 -6.31 -2.20
C GLN A 38 -25.69 -5.04 -2.59
N SER A 39 -26.32 -5.05 -3.75
CA SER A 39 -27.09 -3.91 -4.23
C SER A 39 -28.57 -4.05 -3.88
N THR A 40 -29.21 -2.93 -3.55
CA THR A 40 -30.68 -2.84 -3.44
C THR A 40 -31.34 -2.62 -4.82
N TYR A 41 -30.55 -2.35 -5.86
CA TYR A 41 -31.02 -2.05 -7.21
C TYR A 41 -30.37 -2.96 -8.26
N SER A 42 -31.10 -3.37 -9.29
CA SER A 42 -30.52 -4.06 -10.45
C SER A 42 -29.50 -3.16 -11.16
N ALA A 43 -28.43 -3.75 -11.70
CA ALA A 43 -27.41 -3.11 -12.52
C ALA A 43 -28.00 -2.39 -13.74
N SER A 44 -29.17 -2.82 -14.22
CA SER A 44 -29.88 -2.19 -15.34
C SER A 44 -30.50 -0.84 -14.99
N LEU A 45 -30.70 -0.53 -13.70
CA LEU A 45 -31.27 0.74 -13.27
C LEU A 45 -30.28 1.88 -13.54
N VAL A 46 -30.70 2.79 -14.42
CA VAL A 46 -29.91 3.95 -14.83
C VAL A 46 -29.53 4.78 -13.60
N GLN A 47 -28.30 5.27 -13.57
CA GLN A 47 -27.65 5.91 -12.43
C GLN A 47 -27.40 4.95 -11.26
N LEU A 48 -28.42 4.41 -10.59
CA LEU A 48 -28.19 3.70 -9.32
C LEU A 48 -27.42 2.37 -9.50
N GLY A 49 -27.96 1.44 -10.28
CA GLY A 49 -27.32 0.14 -10.51
C GLY A 49 -26.09 0.22 -11.41
N THR A 50 -26.19 1.03 -12.46
CA THR A 50 -25.08 1.27 -13.40
C THR A 50 -23.85 1.86 -12.70
N LEU A 51 -24.01 2.72 -11.69
CA LEU A 51 -22.89 3.25 -10.90
C LEU A 51 -22.22 2.15 -10.06
N GLY A 52 -22.98 1.18 -9.53
CA GLY A 52 -22.41 0.04 -8.80
C GLY A 52 -21.47 -0.81 -9.67
N LYS A 53 -21.87 -1.11 -10.91
CA LYS A 53 -21.00 -1.79 -11.89
C LYS A 53 -19.80 -0.94 -12.27
N ARG A 54 -19.99 0.36 -12.49
CA ARG A 54 -18.89 1.30 -12.79
C ARG A 54 -17.88 1.39 -11.64
N LEU A 55 -18.33 1.32 -10.39
CA LEU A 55 -17.44 1.29 -9.22
C LEU A 55 -16.58 0.03 -9.20
N GLU A 56 -17.20 -1.15 -9.40
CA GLU A 56 -16.50 -2.43 -9.53
C GLU A 56 -15.38 -2.36 -10.60
N GLU A 57 -15.70 -1.85 -11.78
CA GLU A 57 -14.75 -1.71 -12.88
C GLU A 57 -13.62 -0.73 -12.56
N ARG A 58 -13.95 0.43 -12.01
CA ARG A 58 -12.95 1.48 -11.70
C ARG A 58 -12.00 1.04 -10.60
N ILE A 59 -12.50 0.43 -9.54
CA ILE A 59 -11.65 -0.07 -8.44
C ILE A 59 -10.71 -1.16 -8.93
N LYS A 60 -11.18 -2.06 -9.81
CA LYS A 60 -10.32 -3.04 -10.46
C LYS A 60 -9.25 -2.35 -11.31
N ALA A 61 -9.61 -1.34 -12.11
CA ALA A 61 -8.69 -0.65 -13.01
C ALA A 61 -7.60 0.12 -12.26
N VAL A 62 -7.95 0.92 -11.25
CA VAL A 62 -6.98 1.75 -10.50
C VAL A 62 -6.06 0.94 -9.58
N SER A 63 -6.42 -0.32 -9.30
CA SER A 63 -5.64 -1.20 -8.42
C SER A 63 -4.86 -2.29 -9.16
N ASP A 64 -4.80 -2.25 -10.50
CA ASP A 64 -4.25 -3.33 -11.34
C ASP A 64 -4.87 -4.71 -11.00
N GLY A 65 -6.16 -4.71 -10.65
CA GLY A 65 -6.88 -5.93 -10.23
C GLY A 65 -6.49 -6.49 -8.86
N LYS A 66 -5.65 -5.80 -8.09
CA LYS A 66 -5.32 -6.18 -6.70
C LYS A 66 -6.54 -6.00 -5.79
N PHE A 67 -7.36 -4.99 -6.01
CA PHE A 67 -8.66 -4.82 -5.37
C PHE A 67 -9.76 -5.26 -6.34
N ARG A 68 -10.60 -6.22 -5.94
CA ARG A 68 -11.84 -6.55 -6.67
C ARG A 68 -13.06 -6.44 -5.76
N ILE A 69 -14.09 -5.79 -6.29
CA ILE A 69 -15.44 -5.79 -5.73
C ILE A 69 -16.30 -6.67 -6.66
N LYS A 70 -17.22 -7.45 -6.13
CA LYS A 70 -18.24 -8.16 -6.91
C LYS A 70 -19.61 -7.59 -6.59
N PHE A 71 -20.25 -6.97 -7.58
CA PHE A 71 -21.64 -6.51 -7.49
C PHE A 71 -22.59 -7.71 -7.56
N HIS A 72 -23.50 -7.80 -6.60
CA HIS A 72 -24.60 -8.76 -6.58
C HIS A 72 -25.91 -8.00 -6.70
N GLU A 73 -26.76 -8.47 -7.62
CA GLU A 73 -28.10 -7.94 -7.82
C GLU A 73 -29.06 -8.45 -6.72
N PRO A 74 -30.14 -7.69 -6.44
CA PRO A 74 -31.28 -8.21 -5.69
C PRO A 74 -31.98 -9.35 -6.42
#